data_AF-A0A7C1WG91-F1
#
_entry.id   AF-A0A7C1WG91-F1
#
_cell.length_a   1.000
_cell.length_b   1.000
_cell.length_c   1.000
_cell.angle_alpha   90.00
_cell.angle_beta   90.00
_cell.angle_gamma   90.00
#
_symmetry.space_group_name_H-M   'P 1'
#
loop_
_entity.id
_entity.type
_entity.pdbx_description
1 polymer ?
#
loop_
_entity_poly.entity_id
_entity_poly.type
_entity_poly.pdbx_seq_one_letter_code
_entity_poly.pdbx_strand_id
1 'polypeptide(L)'
;MKNVGMVKLVILRTRKNSKTCTFLVSNDLDCSGLRVFAYYKKRWCIEVFHRDCKQHLGIGEYQTRKLDAVVIHLHLVFLVYTLLKNAWCNPFLHSILKGAHAVGTACKLLKKWVLKNLMKNYKEQMSLGEG
;
A
#
# COMPACT_ATOMS: atom_id res chain seq x y z
N MET A 1 -4.89 36.60 10.50
CA MET A 1 -3.73 36.04 9.78
C MET A 1 -3.26 37.08 8.77
N LYS A 2 -2.19 37.81 9.07
CA LYS A 2 -1.56 38.74 8.12
C LYS A 2 -0.37 37.98 7.52
N ASN A 3 -0.30 37.87 6.19
CA ASN A 3 0.74 37.18 5.39
C ASN A 3 0.45 35.74 4.91
N VAL A 4 -0.77 35.45 4.46
CA VAL A 4 -0.98 34.30 3.55
C VAL A 4 -0.76 34.82 2.14
N GLY A 5 0.25 34.31 1.44
CA GLY A 5 0.51 34.66 0.03
C GLY A 5 -0.68 34.31 -0.87
N MET A 6 -0.65 34.74 -2.13
CA MET A 6 -1.73 34.42 -3.07
C MET A 6 -1.85 32.91 -3.25
N VAL A 7 -3.09 32.40 -3.18
CA VAL A 7 -3.40 30.98 -3.35
C VAL A 7 -4.58 30.81 -4.29
N LYS A 8 -4.64 29.66 -4.97
CA LYS A 8 -5.78 29.24 -5.79
C LYS A 8 -6.71 28.36 -4.98
N LEU A 9 -7.97 28.76 -4.88
CA LEU A 9 -9.05 27.96 -4.28
C LEU A 9 -9.85 27.24 -5.37
N VAL A 10 -9.95 25.92 -5.27
CA VAL A 10 -10.77 25.08 -6.15
C VAL A 10 -11.90 24.48 -5.32
N ILE A 11 -13.14 24.77 -5.73
CA ILE A 11 -14.35 24.28 -5.05
C ILE A 11 -14.92 23.11 -5.84
N LEU A 12 -14.95 21.93 -5.21
CA LEU A 12 -15.49 20.71 -5.80
C LEU A 12 -16.89 20.44 -5.25
N ARG A 13 -17.83 20.21 -6.16
CA ARG A 13 -19.20 19.79 -5.84
C ARG A 13 -19.54 18.55 -6.64
N THR A 14 -19.94 17.48 -5.97
CA THR A 14 -20.32 16.21 -6.61
C THR A 14 -21.61 16.34 -7.42
N ARG A 15 -22.54 17.19 -6.96
CA ARG A 15 -23.81 17.51 -7.63
C ARG A 15 -24.06 19.01 -7.52
N LYS A 16 -24.76 19.57 -8.51
CA LYS A 16 -25.09 21.01 -8.59
C LYS A 16 -25.76 21.54 -7.30
N ASN A 17 -26.63 20.73 -6.69
CA ASN A 17 -27.36 21.06 -5.46
C ASN A 17 -26.81 20.37 -4.19
N SER A 18 -25.55 19.89 -4.21
CA SER A 18 -24.97 19.27 -3.02
C SER A 18 -24.79 20.29 -1.90
N LYS A 19 -25.28 19.95 -0.70
CA LYS A 19 -25.01 20.71 0.53
C LYS A 19 -23.55 20.58 0.97
N THR A 20 -22.86 19.52 0.55
CA THR A 20 -21.45 19.29 0.83
C THR A 20 -20.60 19.69 -0.37
N CYS A 21 -19.48 20.38 -0.09
CA CYS A 21 -18.47 20.70 -1.07
C CYS A 21 -17.07 20.50 -0.45
N THR A 22 -16.11 20.17 -1.31
CA THR A 22 -14.71 20.00 -0.90
C THR A 22 -13.91 21.19 -1.41
N PHE A 23 -13.15 21.81 -0.52
CA PHE A 23 -12.27 22.92 -0.84
C PHE A 23 -10.85 22.41 -0.99
N LEU A 24 -10.24 22.65 -2.15
CA LEU A 24 -8.82 22.38 -2.38
C LEU A 24 -8.08 23.72 -2.51
N VAL A 25 -6.91 23.80 -1.90
CA VAL A 25 -6.05 24.99 -1.95
C VAL A 25 -4.73 24.61 -2.62
N SER A 26 -4.26 25.45 -3.53
CA SER A 26 -3.00 25.28 -4.24
C SER A 26 -2.18 26.58 -4.17
N ASN A 27 -0.88 26.45 -3.93
CA ASN A 27 0.08 27.55 -4.07
C ASN A 27 0.54 27.74 -5.53
N ASP A 28 0.30 26.77 -6.41
CA ASP A 28 0.49 26.89 -7.85
C ASP A 28 -0.71 27.64 -8.46
N LEU A 29 -0.46 28.89 -8.84
CA LEU A 29 -1.44 29.83 -9.38
C LEU A 29 -1.69 29.63 -10.88
N ASP A 30 -0.83 28.90 -11.59
CA ASP A 30 -0.94 28.66 -13.03
C ASP A 30 -1.65 27.33 -13.31
N CYS A 31 -1.64 26.40 -12.34
CA CYS A 31 -2.28 25.10 -12.46
C CYS A 31 -3.80 25.19 -12.59
N SER A 32 -4.37 24.62 -13.66
CA SER A 32 -5.83 24.60 -13.86
C SER A 32 -6.57 23.86 -12.74
N GLY A 33 -7.81 24.26 -12.46
CA GLY A 33 -8.61 23.63 -11.39
C GLY A 33 -8.79 22.11 -11.58
N LEU A 34 -8.92 21.65 -12.83
CA LEU A 34 -8.99 20.22 -13.15
C LEU A 34 -7.68 19.49 -12.83
N ARG A 35 -6.53 20.13 -13.06
CA ARG A 35 -5.22 19.55 -12.74
C ARG A 35 -4.98 19.50 -11.23
N VAL A 36 -5.38 20.53 -10.48
CA VAL A 36 -5.41 20.50 -9.00
C VAL A 36 -6.25 19.31 -8.50
N PHE A 37 -7.45 19.11 -9.07
CA PHE A 37 -8.29 17.96 -8.74
C PHE A 37 -7.61 16.62 -9.08
N ALA A 38 -6.97 16.50 -10.25
CA ALA A 38 -6.25 15.30 -10.64
C ALA A 38 -5.10 14.96 -9.68
N TYR A 39 -4.37 15.96 -9.18
CA TYR A 39 -3.37 15.75 -8.12
C TYR A 39 -4.02 15.31 -6.82
N TYR A 40 -5.10 15.96 -6.40
CA TYR A 40 -5.83 15.56 -5.19
C TYR A 40 -6.32 14.10 -5.25
N LYS A 41 -6.77 13.62 -6.42
CA LYS A 41 -7.17 12.21 -6.59
C LYS A 41 -6.04 11.23 -6.29
N LYS A 42 -4.79 11.59 -6.58
CA LYS A 42 -3.64 10.72 -6.29
C LYS A 42 -3.47 10.47 -4.80
N ARG A 43 -3.89 11.40 -3.92
CA ARG A 43 -3.81 11.27 -2.45
C ARG A 43 -4.45 9.99 -1.94
N TRP A 44 -5.53 9.51 -2.55
CA TRP A 44 -6.25 8.31 -2.12
C TRP A 44 -5.34 7.07 -2.00
N CYS A 45 -4.25 7.00 -2.77
CA CYS A 45 -3.31 5.88 -2.70
C CYS A 45 -2.76 5.64 -1.28
N ILE A 46 -2.56 6.70 -0.47
CA ILE A 46 -2.05 6.56 0.89
C ILE A 46 -3.06 5.90 1.83
N GLU A 47 -4.36 6.15 1.62
CA GLU A 47 -5.43 5.53 2.40
C GLU A 47 -5.54 4.04 2.09
N VAL A 48 -5.39 3.68 0.81
CA VAL A 48 -5.30 2.27 0.36
C VAL A 48 -4.06 1.61 0.94
N PHE A 49 -2.91 2.27 0.92
CA PHE A 49 -1.68 1.79 1.56
C PHE A 49 -1.87 1.48 3.05
N HIS A 50 -2.41 2.43 3.82
CA HIS A 50 -2.64 2.22 5.25
C HIS A 50 -3.69 1.12 5.51
N ARG A 51 -4.74 1.04 4.68
CA ARG A 51 -5.72 -0.05 4.76
C ARG A 51 -5.06 -1.41 4.54
N ASP A 52 -4.30 -1.56 3.46
CA ASP A 52 -3.63 -2.80 3.11
C ASP A 52 -2.63 -3.23 4.21
N CYS A 53 -1.84 -2.28 4.72
CA CYS A 53 -0.87 -2.58 5.78
C CYS A 53 -1.55 -3.03 7.07
N LYS A 54 -2.66 -2.40 7.45
CA LYS A 54 -3.44 -2.79 8.63
C LYS A 54 -4.10 -4.15 8.47
N GLN A 55 -4.74 -4.40 7.32
CA GLN A 55 -5.55 -5.60 7.10
C GLN A 55 -4.74 -6.84 6.74
N HIS A 56 -3.58 -6.67 6.07
CA HIS A 56 -2.88 -7.80 5.44
C HIS A 56 -1.42 -7.95 5.85
N LEU A 57 -0.81 -6.91 6.43
CA LEU A 57 0.62 -6.90 6.76
C LEU A 57 0.88 -6.74 8.27
N GLY A 58 -0.15 -6.82 9.12
CA GLY A 58 0.03 -6.96 10.56
C GLY A 58 0.31 -5.67 11.34
N ILE A 59 0.01 -4.47 10.79
CA ILE A 59 0.06 -3.24 11.62
C ILE A 59 -0.96 -3.32 12.77
N GLY A 60 -2.17 -3.83 12.50
CA GLY A 60 -3.24 -3.90 13.51
C GLY A 60 -3.07 -5.00 14.55
N GLU A 61 -2.22 -5.99 14.28
CA GLU A 61 -2.04 -7.18 15.12
C GLU A 61 -0.84 -7.05 16.07
N TYR A 62 -0.01 -6.02 15.90
CA TYR A 62 1.22 -5.81 16.65
C TYR A 62 0.96 -5.32 18.09
N GLN A 63 1.56 -5.99 19.09
CA GLN A 63 1.28 -5.75 20.52
C GLN A 63 2.52 -5.29 21.34
N THR A 64 3.67 -5.06 20.70
CA THR A 64 4.88 -4.65 21.44
C THR A 64 4.77 -3.22 21.94
N ARG A 65 5.22 -2.98 23.18
CA ARG A 65 5.16 -1.67 23.84
C ARG A 65 6.44 -0.84 23.73
N LYS A 66 7.56 -1.47 23.34
CA LYS A 66 8.83 -0.79 23.11
C LYS A 66 8.78 0.02 21.82
N LEU A 67 9.03 1.34 21.90
CA LEU A 67 8.97 2.24 20.75
C LEU A 67 9.90 1.81 19.62
N ASP A 68 11.14 1.43 19.92
CA ASP A 68 12.10 0.98 18.91
C ASP A 68 11.59 -0.22 18.12
N ALA A 69 10.97 -1.17 18.82
CA ALA A 69 10.38 -2.35 18.20
C ALA A 69 9.19 -1.99 17.31
N VAL A 70 8.35 -1.03 17.73
CA VAL A 70 7.25 -0.48 16.90
C VAL A 70 7.80 0.17 15.63
N VAL A 71 8.85 0.99 15.76
CA VAL A 71 9.48 1.66 14.62
C VAL A 71 10.05 0.64 13.64
N ILE A 72 10.80 -0.36 14.12
CA ILE A 72 11.34 -1.43 13.29
C ILE A 72 10.21 -2.19 12.59
N HIS A 73 9.15 -2.55 13.32
CA HIS A 73 7.99 -3.25 12.74
C HIS A 73 7.35 -2.45 11.61
N LEU A 74 7.12 -1.14 11.80
CA LEU A 74 6.56 -0.28 10.76
C LEU A 74 7.46 -0.23 9.52
N HIS A 75 8.78 -0.11 9.69
CA HIS A 75 9.72 -0.13 8.56
C HIS A 75 9.65 -1.45 7.79
N LEU A 76 9.60 -2.58 8.49
CA LEU A 76 9.48 -3.90 7.86
C LEU A 76 8.17 -4.04 7.09
N VAL A 77 7.05 -3.59 7.66
CA VAL A 77 5.75 -3.62 6.98
C VAL A 77 5.77 -2.75 5.71
N PHE A 78 6.33 -1.55 5.78
CA PHE A 78 6.42 -0.65 4.64
C PHE A 78 7.34 -1.17 3.54
N LEU A 79 8.46 -1.82 3.94
CA LEU A 79 9.35 -2.51 3.03
C LEU A 79 8.61 -3.66 2.31
N VAL A 80 7.91 -4.51 3.06
CA VAL A 80 7.12 -5.62 2.48
C VAL A 80 6.05 -5.10 1.52
N TYR A 81 5.32 -4.03 1.88
CA TYR A 81 4.35 -3.42 0.99
C TYR A 81 4.98 -2.95 -0.32
N THR A 82 6.10 -2.23 -0.24
CA THR A 82 6.85 -1.73 -1.39
C THR A 82 7.32 -2.88 -2.28
N LEU A 83 7.89 -3.92 -1.68
CA LEU A 83 8.32 -5.12 -2.39
C LEU A 83 7.15 -5.82 -3.08
N LEU A 84 6.00 -5.97 -2.42
CA LEU A 84 4.81 -6.58 -3.01
C LEU A 84 4.28 -5.77 -4.20
N LYS A 85 4.25 -4.44 -4.10
CA LYS A 85 3.84 -3.58 -5.21
C LYS A 85 4.80 -3.69 -6.40
N ASN A 86 6.11 -3.73 -6.14
CA ASN A 86 7.13 -3.88 -7.18
C ASN A 86 7.19 -5.31 -7.75
N ALA A 87 6.83 -6.33 -6.97
CA ALA A 87 6.83 -7.73 -7.37
C ALA A 87 5.88 -8.00 -8.54
N TRP A 88 4.78 -7.24 -8.66
CA TRP A 88 3.90 -7.33 -9.81
C TRP A 88 4.55 -6.91 -11.14
N CYS A 89 5.58 -6.07 -11.07
CA CYS A 89 6.37 -5.65 -12.22
C CYS A 89 7.60 -6.54 -12.45
N ASN A 90 7.92 -7.47 -11.53
CA ASN A 90 9.07 -8.36 -11.65
C ASN A 90 8.68 -9.66 -12.39
N PRO A 91 9.33 -10.04 -13.50
CA PRO A 91 8.95 -11.22 -14.29
C PRO A 91 8.95 -12.54 -13.53
N PHE A 92 9.89 -12.74 -12.60
CA PHE A 92 9.98 -13.96 -11.79
C PHE A 92 8.80 -14.07 -10.83
N LEU A 93 8.53 -12.99 -10.09
CA LEU A 93 7.43 -12.95 -9.12
C LEU A 93 6.06 -12.85 -9.78
N HIS A 94 5.98 -12.32 -11.00
CA HIS A 94 4.74 -12.26 -11.78
C HIS A 94 4.13 -13.65 -11.99
N SER A 95 4.96 -14.67 -12.23
CA SER A 95 4.49 -16.07 -12.36
C SER A 95 3.85 -16.58 -11.07
N ILE A 96 4.46 -16.30 -9.92
CA ILE A 96 3.97 -16.70 -8.59
C ILE A 96 2.71 -15.93 -8.19
N LEU A 97 2.66 -14.65 -8.55
CA LEU A 97 1.59 -13.71 -8.19
C LEU A 97 0.50 -13.59 -9.26
N LYS A 98 0.51 -14.46 -10.28
CA LYS A 98 -0.43 -14.38 -11.41
C LYS A 98 -1.87 -14.39 -10.91
N GLY A 99 -2.66 -13.39 -11.33
CA GLY A 99 -4.06 -13.23 -10.93
C GLY A 99 -4.29 -12.56 -9.56
N ALA A 100 -3.24 -12.16 -8.84
CA ALA A 100 -3.39 -11.35 -7.64
C ALA A 100 -3.58 -9.87 -7.99
N HIS A 101 -4.81 -9.36 -7.82
CA HIS A 101 -5.13 -7.94 -8.00
C HIS A 101 -5.18 -7.15 -6.68
N ALA A 102 -5.04 -7.83 -5.54
CA ALA A 102 -5.08 -7.25 -4.20
C ALA A 102 -3.91 -7.76 -3.34
N VAL A 103 -3.45 -6.93 -2.41
CA VAL A 103 -2.32 -7.23 -1.50
C VAL A 103 -2.62 -8.49 -0.68
N GLY A 104 -3.83 -8.63 -0.15
CA GLY A 104 -4.23 -9.82 0.60
C GLY A 104 -4.14 -11.12 -0.20
N THR A 105 -4.55 -11.10 -1.47
CA THR A 105 -4.45 -12.26 -2.36
C THR A 105 -2.98 -12.59 -2.67
N ALA A 106 -2.15 -11.58 -2.92
CA ALA A 106 -0.71 -11.77 -3.14
C ALA A 106 -0.05 -12.42 -1.91
N CYS A 107 -0.34 -11.92 -0.71
CA CYS A 107 0.15 -12.51 0.54
C CYS A 107 -0.26 -13.98 0.70
N LYS A 108 -1.53 -14.33 0.39
CA LYS A 108 -2.02 -15.72 0.46
C LYS A 108 -1.29 -16.64 -0.52
N LEU A 109 -1.07 -16.19 -1.76
CA LEU A 109 -0.35 -16.97 -2.78
C LEU A 109 1.11 -17.18 -2.39
N LEU A 110 1.80 -16.12 -1.93
CA LEU A 110 3.18 -16.21 -1.47
C LEU A 110 3.31 -17.18 -0.29
N LYS A 111 2.45 -17.08 0.73
CA LYS A 111 2.43 -18.01 1.86
C LYS A 111 2.26 -19.46 1.38
N LYS A 112 1.33 -19.71 0.45
CA LYS A 112 1.09 -21.04 -0.11
C LYS A 112 2.30 -21.57 -0.90
N TRP A 113 2.95 -20.71 -1.68
CA TRP A 113 4.15 -21.06 -2.46
C TRP A 113 5.33 -21.40 -1.55
N VAL A 114 5.62 -20.56 -0.56
CA VAL A 114 6.69 -20.79 0.42
C VAL A 114 6.46 -22.10 1.17
N LEU A 115 5.25 -22.33 1.68
CA LEU A 115 4.92 -23.55 2.40
C LEU A 115 5.11 -24.81 1.54
N LYS A 116 4.68 -24.77 0.27
CA LYS A 116 4.87 -25.89 -0.66
C LYS A 116 6.35 -26.20 -0.90
N ASN A 117 7.18 -25.17 -1.10
CA ASN A 117 8.61 -25.36 -1.31
C ASN A 117 9.32 -25.89 -0.07
N LEU A 118 8.99 -25.36 1.12
CA LEU A 118 9.54 -25.86 2.38
C LEU A 118 9.20 -27.34 2.60
N MET A 119 7.94 -27.73 2.37
CA MET A 119 7.53 -29.14 2.47
C MET A 119 8.23 -30.04 1.44
N LYS A 120 8.43 -29.55 0.22
CA LYS A 120 9.16 -30.28 -0.82
C LYS A 120 10.62 -30.53 -0.40
N ASN A 121 11.31 -29.47 0.00
CA ASN A 121 12.71 -29.55 0.43
C ASN A 121 12.86 -30.46 1.66
N TYR A 122 11.92 -30.41 2.60
CA TYR A 122 11.93 -31.30 3.77
C TYR A 122 11.79 -32.78 3.39
N LYS A 123 10.87 -33.11 2.47
CA LYS A 123 10.72 -34.49 1.97
C LYS A 123 11.97 -35.00 1.25
N GLU A 124 12.60 -34.16 0.43
CA GLU A 124 13.84 -34.49 -0.28
C GLU A 124 15.00 -34.79 0.69
N GLN A 125 15.11 -34.03 1.78
CA GLN A 125 16.12 -34.31 2.82
C GLN A 125 15.86 -35.61 3.59
N MET A 126 14.59 -35.93 3.86
CA MET A 126 14.23 -37.18 4.55
C MET A 126 14.52 -38.41 3.69
N SER A 127 14.33 -38.33 2.36
CA SER A 127 14.68 -39.42 1.42
C SER A 127 16.19 -39.60 1.20
N LEU A 128 17.02 -38.61 1.54
CA LEU A 128 18.48 -38.69 1.40
C LEU A 128 19.17 -39.18 2.69
N GLY A 129 18.48 -39.21 3.83
CA GLY A 129 19.01 -39.67 5.12
C GLY A 129 18.72 -41.14 5.46
N GLU A 130 17.96 -41.86 4.63
CA GLU A 130 17.64 -43.29 4.81
C GLU A 130 18.49 -44.24 3.93
N GLY A 131 19.56 -43.73 3.32
CA GLY A 131 20.50 -44.48 2.45
C GLY A 131 21.85 -44.73 3.10
#